data_AF-A0A314L4N3-F1
#
_entry.id   AF-A0A314L4N3-F1
#
_cell.length_a   1.000
_cell.length_b   1.000
_cell.length_c   1.000
_cell.angle_alpha   90.00
_cell.angle_beta   90.00
_cell.angle_gamma   90.00
#
_symmetry.space_group_name_H-M   'P 1'
#
loop_
_entity.id
_entity.type
_entity.pdbx_description
1 polymer ?
#
loop_
_entity_poly.entity_id
_entity_poly.type
_entity_poly.pdbx_seq_one_letter_code
_entity_poly.pdbx_strand_id
1 'polypeptide(L)'
;MRCLIKNNLKPRKGDALLFFSLHLDATTDPLSLHGSCPAIEGEKWSATKWIHVRSFETPSSVCEDQNPNCPQWATAGECENNPLYMVGSEDSVAHCRKSCKVCS
;
A
#
# COMPACT_ATOMS: atom_id res chain seq x y z
N MET A 1 -34.18 -12.06 -7.12
CA MET A 1 -33.27 -11.19 -7.90
C MET A 1 -32.31 -12.05 -8.69
N ARG A 2 -32.32 -11.99 -10.03
CA ARG A 2 -31.35 -12.71 -10.85
C ARG A 2 -30.22 -11.74 -11.18
N CYS A 3 -29.18 -11.75 -10.34
CA CYS A 3 -27.91 -11.13 -10.70
C CYS A 3 -27.43 -11.83 -11.98
N LEU A 4 -27.31 -11.09 -13.07
CA LEU A 4 -26.88 -11.64 -14.38
C LEU A 4 -25.38 -11.95 -14.39
N ILE A 5 -24.64 -11.48 -13.38
CA ILE A 5 -23.24 -11.78 -13.16
C ILE A 5 -23.13 -13.22 -12.64
N LYS A 6 -22.43 -14.06 -13.41
CA LYS A 6 -22.07 -15.43 -13.03
C LYS A 6 -21.04 -15.37 -11.88
N ASN A 7 -21.01 -16.40 -11.03
CA ASN A 7 -20.17 -16.45 -9.82
C ASN A 7 -20.44 -15.28 -8.84
N ASN A 8 -21.69 -15.12 -8.41
CA ASN A 8 -22.07 -14.14 -7.40
C ASN A 8 -22.01 -14.72 -5.97
N LEU A 9 -21.63 -13.88 -5.03
CA LEU A 9 -21.74 -14.13 -3.60
C LEU A 9 -22.90 -13.30 -3.04
N LYS A 10 -23.77 -13.93 -2.26
CA LYS A 10 -24.88 -13.26 -1.61
C LYS A 10 -24.39 -12.55 -0.34
N PRO A 11 -24.64 -11.25 -0.17
CA PRO A 11 -24.23 -10.52 1.02
C PRO A 11 -24.99 -11.04 2.25
N ARG A 12 -24.28 -11.26 3.35
CA ARG A 12 -24.83 -11.52 4.69
C ARG A 12 -24.15 -10.60 5.69
N LYS A 13 -24.92 -10.09 6.66
CA LYS A 13 -24.38 -9.21 7.69
C LYS A 13 -23.30 -9.94 8.48
N GLY A 14 -22.12 -9.34 8.58
CA GLY A 14 -20.96 -9.90 9.29
C GLY A 14 -19.98 -10.66 8.40
N ASP A 15 -20.38 -11.08 7.19
CA ASP A 15 -19.45 -11.72 6.26
C ASP A 15 -18.51 -10.70 5.60
N ALA A 16 -17.29 -11.14 5.31
CA ALA A 16 -16.31 -10.40 4.53
C ALA A 16 -15.90 -11.20 3.28
N LEU A 17 -15.63 -10.49 2.19
CA LEU A 17 -15.05 -11.04 0.96
C LEU A 17 -13.64 -10.45 0.80
N LEU A 18 -12.65 -11.32 0.68
CA LEU A 18 -11.29 -10.96 0.28
C LEU A 18 -11.03 -11.53 -1.12
N PHE A 19 -10.57 -10.68 -2.03
CA PHE A 19 -10.09 -11.06 -3.36
C PHE A 19 -8.82 -10.25 -3.67
N PHE A 20 -7.99 -10.78 -4.57
CA PHE A 20 -6.73 -10.15 -4.96
C PHE A 20 -6.85 -9.58 -6.37
N SER A 21 -6.41 -8.34 -6.56
CA SER A 21 -6.38 -7.69 -7.88
C SER A 21 -5.08 -7.97 -8.65
N LEU A 22 -4.09 -8.55 -7.98
CA LEU A 22 -2.76 -8.82 -8.52
C LEU A 22 -2.39 -10.29 -8.31
N HIS A 23 -1.63 -10.84 -9.25
CA HIS A 23 -0.91 -12.10 -9.07
C HIS A 23 0.30 -11.91 -8.13
N LEU A 24 0.95 -13.02 -7.77
CA LEU A 24 2.15 -13.00 -6.92
C LEU A 24 3.34 -12.26 -7.55
N ASP A 25 3.36 -12.14 -8.88
CA ASP A 25 4.36 -11.38 -9.64
C ASP A 25 3.99 -9.88 -9.80
N ALA A 26 2.98 -9.41 -9.07
CA ALA A 26 2.43 -8.06 -9.11
C ALA A 26 1.78 -7.65 -10.44
N THR A 27 1.58 -8.58 -11.40
CA THR A 27 0.77 -8.30 -12.59
C THR A 27 -0.71 -8.26 -12.23
N THR A 28 -1.48 -7.40 -12.92
CA THR A 28 -2.94 -7.31 -12.73
C THR A 28 -3.63 -8.61 -13.11
N ASP A 29 -4.56 -9.08 -12.27
CA ASP A 29 -5.38 -10.26 -12.55
C ASP A 29 -6.71 -9.87 -13.25
N PRO A 30 -6.90 -10.19 -14.54
CA PRO A 30 -8.15 -9.88 -15.25
C PRO A 30 -9.37 -10.66 -14.73
N LEU A 31 -9.16 -11.81 -14.05
CA LEU A 31 -10.24 -12.61 -13.47
C LEU A 31 -10.76 -12.02 -12.15
N SER A 32 -10.06 -11.03 -11.60
CA SER A 32 -10.48 -10.28 -10.40
C SER A 32 -11.57 -9.23 -10.68
N LEU A 33 -12.03 -9.09 -11.93
CA LEU A 33 -13.10 -8.16 -12.30
C LEU A 33 -14.36 -8.47 -11.49
N HIS A 34 -14.78 -7.51 -10.69
CA HIS A 34 -15.90 -7.65 -9.77
C HIS A 34 -16.78 -6.41 -9.79
N GLY A 35 -17.99 -6.57 -9.29
CA GLY A 35 -18.94 -5.48 -9.17
C GLY A 35 -20.09 -5.86 -8.25
N SER A 36 -20.93 -4.88 -7.93
CA SER A 36 -22.17 -5.13 -7.19
C SER A 36 -23.34 -5.14 -8.15
N CYS A 37 -24.13 -6.22 -8.13
CA CYS A 37 -25.47 -6.20 -8.69
C CYS A 37 -26.35 -5.16 -7.96
N PRO A 38 -27.34 -4.55 -8.64
CA PRO A 38 -28.28 -3.63 -8.01
C PRO A 38 -29.08 -4.31 -6.89
N ALA A 39 -29.34 -3.57 -5.80
CA ALA A 39 -30.31 -4.00 -4.79
C ALA A 39 -31.72 -3.81 -5.37
N ILE A 40 -32.47 -4.90 -5.55
CA ILE A 40 -33.84 -4.82 -6.10
C ILE A 40 -34.87 -4.61 -4.98
N GLU A 41 -34.51 -4.87 -3.73
CA GLU A 41 -35.36 -4.70 -2.54
C GLU A 41 -34.50 -4.34 -1.33
N GLY A 42 -34.94 -3.36 -0.55
CA GLY A 42 -34.24 -2.86 0.62
C GLY A 42 -32.93 -2.14 0.30
N GLU A 43 -32.06 -2.05 1.30
CA GLU A 43 -30.75 -1.40 1.20
C GLU A 43 -29.62 -2.40 1.45
N LYS A 44 -28.50 -2.22 0.74
CA LYS A 44 -27.27 -2.99 0.93
C LYS A 44 -26.16 -2.05 1.39
N TRP A 45 -25.66 -2.28 2.61
CA TRP A 45 -24.51 -1.58 3.17
C TRP A 45 -23.26 -2.47 3.11
N SER A 46 -22.13 -1.91 2.71
CA SER A 46 -20.82 -2.58 2.68
C SER A 46 -19.71 -1.61 3.02
N ALA A 47 -18.65 -2.11 3.67
CA ALA A 47 -17.43 -1.36 3.91
C ALA A 47 -16.29 -1.99 3.12
N THR A 48 -15.58 -1.19 2.32
CA THR A 48 -14.46 -1.64 1.50
C THR A 48 -13.15 -1.18 2.11
N LYS A 49 -12.21 -2.11 2.30
CA LYS A 49 -10.83 -1.81 2.67
C LYS A 49 -9.92 -2.18 1.51
N TRP A 50 -9.28 -1.18 0.91
CA TRP A 50 -8.25 -1.37 -0.09
C TRP A 50 -6.89 -1.52 0.60
N ILE A 51 -6.15 -2.58 0.25
CA ILE A 51 -4.82 -2.88 0.79
C ILE A 51 -3.84 -2.75 -0.38
N HIS A 52 -2.83 -1.92 -0.19
CA HIS A 52 -1.86 -1.59 -1.23
C HIS A 52 -0.54 -2.29 -0.96
N VAL A 53 0.18 -2.62 -2.03
CA VAL A 53 1.53 -3.20 -1.96
C VAL A 53 2.53 -2.19 -1.37
N ARG A 54 2.24 -0.89 -1.49
CA ARG A 54 3.09 0.22 -1.05
C ARG A 54 2.30 1.18 -0.15
N SER A 55 3.02 1.92 0.69
CA SER A 55 2.43 2.99 1.49
C SER A 55 1.88 4.11 0.60
N PHE A 56 0.79 4.73 1.04
CA PHE A 56 0.29 5.98 0.45
C PHE A 56 0.93 7.22 1.05
N GLU A 57 1.69 7.05 2.12
CA GLU A 57 2.42 8.16 2.73
C GLU A 57 3.38 8.69 1.68
N THR A 58 3.17 9.95 1.30
CA THR A 58 4.14 10.66 0.48
C THR A 58 5.46 10.69 1.25
N PRO A 59 6.59 10.31 0.62
CA PRO A 59 7.88 10.53 1.25
C PRO A 59 7.95 12.01 1.64
N SER A 60 8.20 12.28 2.92
CA SER A 60 8.32 13.65 3.41
C SER A 60 9.32 14.38 2.51
N SER A 61 8.88 15.47 1.87
CA SER A 61 9.76 16.35 1.09
C SER A 61 10.70 17.15 2.01
N VAL A 62 10.52 17.03 3.32
CA VAL A 62 11.35 17.69 4.33
C VAL A 62 12.69 16.97 4.42
N CYS A 63 13.76 17.73 4.18
CA CYS A 63 15.12 17.26 4.35
C CYS A 63 15.51 17.25 5.84
N GLU A 64 15.09 16.22 6.55
CA GLU A 64 15.42 16.05 7.96
C GLU A 64 15.82 14.62 8.30
N ASP A 65 16.62 14.50 9.36
CA ASP A 65 16.94 13.22 9.96
C ASP A 65 15.88 12.90 11.01
N GLN A 66 15.25 11.74 10.86
CA GLN A 66 14.18 11.28 11.76
C GLN A 66 14.73 10.57 13.01
N ASN A 67 16.03 10.30 13.04
CA ASN A 67 16.69 9.66 14.16
C ASN A 67 17.93 10.46 14.60
N PRO A 68 18.12 10.71 15.92
CA PRO A 68 19.30 11.41 16.41
C PRO A 68 20.63 10.72 16.08
N ASN A 69 20.62 9.41 15.78
CA ASN A 69 21.83 8.65 15.42
C ASN A 69 22.16 8.69 13.93
N CYS A 70 21.32 9.29 13.07
CA CYS A 70 21.58 9.39 11.63
C CYS A 70 23.00 9.90 11.28
N PRO A 71 23.57 10.92 11.96
CA PRO A 71 24.93 11.38 11.66
C PRO A 71 26.01 10.33 11.95
N GLN A 72 25.82 9.56 13.03
CA GLN A 72 26.75 8.51 13.43
C GLN A 72 26.70 7.34 12.43
N TRP A 73 25.50 6.91 12.05
CA TRP A 73 25.29 5.87 11.05
C TRP A 73 25.81 6.26 9.68
N ALA A 74 25.59 7.51 9.25
CA ALA A 74 26.15 8.02 8.00
C ALA A 74 27.69 7.99 8.03
N THR A 75 28.31 8.36 9.15
CA THR A 75 29.76 8.27 9.33
C THR A 75 30.26 6.82 9.33
N ALA A 76 29.43 5.88 9.79
CA ALA A 76 29.71 4.45 9.77
C ALA A 76 29.50 3.79 8.39
N GLY A 77 29.08 4.54 7.36
CA GLY A 77 28.86 4.02 6.00
C GLY A 77 27.48 3.38 5.79
N GLU A 78 26.51 3.64 6.65
CA GLU A 78 25.16 3.09 6.50
C GLU A 78 24.41 3.66 5.28
N CYS A 79 24.84 4.80 4.75
CA CYS A 79 24.26 5.34 3.52
C CYS A 79 24.45 4.38 2.33
N GLU A 80 25.56 3.65 2.27
CA GLU A 80 25.81 2.62 1.26
C GLU A 80 25.42 1.21 1.73
N ASN A 81 25.63 0.88 3.01
CA ASN A 81 25.37 -0.46 3.55
C ASN A 81 23.88 -0.71 3.84
N ASN A 82 23.12 0.35 4.13
CA ASN A 82 21.69 0.31 4.42
C ASN A 82 20.93 1.45 3.72
N PRO A 83 20.98 1.52 2.38
CA PRO A 83 20.46 2.64 1.61
C PRO A 83 18.93 2.76 1.70
N LEU A 84 18.20 1.65 1.86
CA LEU A 84 16.74 1.66 1.99
C LEU A 84 16.27 2.41 3.23
N TYR A 85 16.94 2.23 4.38
CA TYR A 85 16.58 2.96 5.59
C TYR A 85 17.09 4.41 5.54
N MET A 86 18.34 4.60 5.12
CA MET A 86 19.01 5.88 5.23
C MET A 86 18.54 6.88 4.15
N VAL A 87 18.54 6.45 2.89
CA VAL A 87 18.28 7.27 1.70
C VAL A 87 16.89 7.06 1.11
N GLY A 88 16.29 5.89 1.35
CA GLY A 88 15.00 5.50 0.80
C GLY A 88 15.07 5.05 -0.66
N SER A 89 13.91 4.72 -1.22
CA SER A 89 13.72 4.36 -2.63
C SER A 89 12.35 4.85 -3.10
N GLU A 90 11.97 4.55 -4.35
CA GLU A 90 10.60 4.79 -4.82
C GLU A 90 9.54 4.10 -3.93
N ASP A 91 9.94 3.02 -3.26
CA ASP A 91 9.04 2.14 -2.50
C ASP A 91 9.24 2.22 -0.98
N SER A 92 10.24 2.98 -0.52
CA SER A 92 10.59 3.08 0.91
C SER A 92 10.90 4.52 1.30
N VAL A 93 10.30 4.95 2.42
CA VAL A 93 10.55 6.29 2.97
C VAL A 93 11.92 6.30 3.64
N ALA A 94 12.70 7.33 3.31
CA ALA A 94 14.01 7.55 3.89
C ALA A 94 13.94 8.17 5.28
N HIS A 95 14.89 7.83 6.15
CA HIS A 95 14.94 8.34 7.52
C HIS A 95 16.14 9.25 7.82
N CYS A 96 17.20 9.21 7.01
CA CYS A 96 18.46 9.91 7.29
C CYS A 96 19.02 10.67 6.08
N ARG A 97 18.14 11.20 5.20
CA ARG A 97 18.55 11.83 3.93
C ARG A 97 19.48 13.01 4.13
N LYS A 98 19.30 13.77 5.21
CA LYS A 98 20.13 14.94 5.52
C LYS A 98 21.54 14.51 5.91
N SER A 99 21.67 13.55 6.83
CA SER A 99 22.97 12.98 7.22
C SER A 99 23.69 12.31 6.05
N CYS A 100 22.96 11.65 5.15
CA CYS A 100 23.50 11.10 3.90
C CYS A 100 23.72 12.14 2.78
N LYS A 101 23.50 13.42 3.04
CA LYS A 101 23.73 14.54 2.10
C LYS A 101 22.98 14.39 0.77
N VAL A 102 21.83 13.74 0.80
CA VAL A 102 20.95 13.55 -0.37
C VAL A 102 20.05 14.77 -0.60
N CYS A 103 19.96 15.65 0.39
CA CYS A 103 19.22 16.90 0.37
C CYS A 103 19.90 17.92 1.31
N SER A 104 19.52 19.20 1.22
CA SER A 104 20.08 20.31 2.01
C SER A 104 19.00 21.18 2.65
#